data_AF-A0A919ADJ5-F1
#
_entry.id   AF-A0A919ADJ5-F1
#
_cell.length_a   1.000
_cell.length_b   1.000
_cell.length_c   1.000
_cell.angle_alpha   90.00
_cell.angle_beta   90.00
_cell.angle_gamma   90.00
#
_symmetry.space_group_name_H-M   'P 1'
#
loop_
_entity.id
_entity.type
_entity.pdbx_description
1 polymer ?
#
loop_
_entity_poly.entity_id
_entity_poly.type
_entity_poly.pdbx_seq_one_letter_code
_entity_poly.pdbx_strand_id
1 'polypeptide(L)'
;MKELQDGITRLLPDVVKADIEPESCPTWLRRPGQIECAGMWETVAAIYGALTGLVLPEQAPSRERRSLDVLLTYENGQQQILEVDEKQHFYRGPRSDAGVLSDRRDARLRRFSMVGPLASSDRA
;
A
#
# COMPACT_ATOMS: atom_id res chain seq x y z
N MET A 1 4.64 -0.95 -18.10
CA MET A 1 4.09 -1.33 -16.79
C MET A 1 2.62 -0.97 -16.69
N LYS A 2 2.23 0.31 -16.83
CA LYS A 2 0.82 0.72 -16.82
C LYS A 2 -0.06 -0.04 -17.81
N GLU A 3 0.36 -0.18 -19.07
CA GLU A 3 -0.38 -0.95 -20.08
C GLU A 3 -0.61 -2.43 -19.70
N LEU A 4 0.32 -3.03 -18.96
CA LEU A 4 0.19 -4.41 -18.47
C LEU A 4 -0.82 -4.49 -17.32
N GLN A 5 -0.76 -3.54 -16.39
CA GLN A 5 -1.72 -3.40 -15.30
C GLN A 5 -3.13 -3.19 -15.86
N ASP A 6 -3.30 -2.24 -16.77
CA ASP A 6 -4.59 -1.98 -17.43
C ASP A 6 -5.12 -3.23 -18.14
N GLY A 7 -4.25 -3.98 -18.82
CA GLY A 7 -4.58 -5.25 -19.46
C GLY A 7 -5.02 -6.33 -18.47
N ILE A 8 -4.31 -6.49 -17.35
CA ILE A 8 -4.68 -7.45 -16.30
C ILE A 8 -6.00 -7.05 -15.66
N THR A 9 -6.13 -5.79 -15.22
CA THR A 9 -7.34 -5.26 -14.58
C THR A 9 -8.56 -5.44 -15.47
N ARG A 10 -8.44 -5.23 -16.79
CA ARG A 10 -9.52 -5.44 -17.76
C ARG A 10 -9.99 -6.89 -17.84
N LEU A 11 -9.11 -7.86 -17.63
CA LEU A 11 -9.42 -9.29 -17.74
C LEU A 11 -9.96 -9.88 -16.43
N LEU A 12 -9.77 -9.20 -15.29
CA LEU A 12 -10.20 -9.69 -13.98
C LEU A 12 -11.70 -10.04 -13.91
N PRO A 13 -12.64 -9.22 -14.42
CA PRO A 13 -14.07 -9.54 -14.33
C PRO A 13 -14.45 -10.88 -14.95
N ASP A 14 -13.68 -11.35 -15.94
CA ASP A 14 -13.95 -12.61 -16.66
C ASP A 14 -13.44 -13.84 -15.89
N VAL A 15 -12.54 -13.65 -14.92
CA VAL A 15 -11.84 -14.75 -14.23
C VAL A 15 -12.11 -14.81 -12.73
N VAL A 16 -12.53 -13.70 -12.11
CA VAL A 16 -12.89 -13.65 -10.68
C VAL A 16 -14.34 -13.24 -10.49
N LYS A 17 -15.00 -13.88 -9.51
CA LYS A 17 -16.33 -13.49 -9.02
C LYS A 17 -16.16 -12.59 -7.80
N ALA A 18 -15.79 -11.33 -8.05
CA ALA A 18 -15.59 -10.31 -7.03
C ALA A 18 -15.93 -8.94 -7.59
N ASP A 19 -16.30 -8.02 -6.71
CA ASP A 19 -16.33 -6.59 -7.03
C ASP A 19 -14.89 -6.09 -7.17
N ILE A 20 -14.63 -5.30 -8.21
CA ILE A 20 -13.28 -4.88 -8.62
C ILE A 20 -13.19 -3.35 -8.52
N GLU A 21 -12.30 -2.87 -7.66
CA GLU A 21 -11.98 -1.45 -7.53
C GLU A 21 -10.53 -1.17 -7.99
N PRO A 22 -10.32 -0.59 -9.19
CA PRO A 22 -8.99 -0.22 -9.65
C PRO A 22 -8.51 1.10 -9.03
N GLU A 23 -7.19 1.27 -8.92
CA GLU A 23 -6.53 2.48 -8.37
C GLU A 23 -7.11 2.90 -6.99
N SER A 24 -7.53 1.92 -6.16
CA SER A 24 -8.25 2.17 -4.92
C SER A 24 -7.34 2.61 -3.77
N CYS A 25 -7.77 3.62 -3.02
CA CYS A 25 -7.14 4.04 -1.75
C CYS A 25 -8.15 3.85 -0.61
N PRO A 26 -8.35 2.59 -0.17
CA PRO A 26 -9.33 2.27 0.86
C PRO A 26 -9.00 3.00 2.17
N THR A 27 -10.02 3.27 2.97
CA THR A 27 -9.89 4.06 4.20
C THR A 27 -8.86 3.49 5.17
N TRP A 28 -8.79 2.16 5.29
CA TRP A 28 -7.80 1.46 6.12
C TRP A 28 -6.36 1.57 5.63
N LEU A 29 -6.13 1.97 4.36
CA LEU A 29 -4.78 2.23 3.82
C LEU A 29 -4.35 3.69 4.00
N ARG A 30 -5.28 4.56 4.40
CA ARG A 30 -4.95 5.97 4.67
C ARG A 30 -4.15 6.05 5.96
N ARG A 31 -3.07 6.82 5.93
CA ARG A 31 -2.34 7.16 7.16
C ARG A 31 -3.30 7.91 8.09
N PRO A 32 -3.46 7.49 9.37
CA PRO A 32 -4.28 8.22 10.32
C PRO A 32 -3.66 9.60 10.60
N GLY A 33 -4.53 10.61 10.70
CA GLY A 33 -4.17 11.94 11.15
C GLY A 33 -4.38 12.10 12.65
N GLN A 34 -4.30 13.35 13.12
CA GLN A 34 -4.46 13.67 14.53
C GLN A 34 -5.82 13.27 15.09
N ILE A 35 -6.89 13.50 14.32
CA ILE A 35 -8.27 13.18 14.74
C ILE A 35 -8.41 11.67 14.93
N GLU A 36 -7.91 10.88 13.99
CA GLU A 36 -7.99 9.42 14.03
C GLU A 36 -7.10 8.82 15.12
N CYS A 37 -5.94 9.43 15.41
CA CYS A 37 -5.08 9.00 16.50
C CYS A 37 -5.58 9.44 17.89
N ALA A 38 -6.43 10.46 17.97
CA ALA A 38 -6.99 11.01 19.21
C ALA A 38 -5.91 11.16 20.31
N GLY A 39 -6.12 10.56 21.49
CA GLY A 39 -5.19 10.64 22.62
C GLY A 39 -3.82 9.97 22.39
N MET A 40 -3.65 9.21 21.31
CA MET A 40 -2.37 8.59 20.95
C MET A 40 -1.52 9.47 20.02
N TRP A 41 -2.02 10.62 19.57
CA TRP A 41 -1.36 11.46 18.59
C TRP A 41 0.08 11.83 18.98
N GLU A 42 0.29 12.28 20.22
CA GLU A 42 1.62 12.68 20.69
C GLU A 42 2.62 11.52 20.64
N THR A 43 2.20 10.31 21.03
CA THR A 43 3.02 9.10 20.97
C THR A 43 3.38 8.75 19.53
N VAL A 44 2.41 8.78 18.61
CA VAL A 44 2.63 8.48 17.19
C VAL A 44 3.58 9.50 16.56
N ALA A 45 3.37 10.79 16.83
CA ALA A 45 4.23 11.87 16.35
C ALA A 45 5.65 11.76 16.90
N ALA A 46 5.81 11.39 18.18
CA ALA A 46 7.11 11.18 18.80
C ALA A 46 7.87 9.99 18.18
N ILE A 47 7.19 8.85 17.96
CA ILE A 47 7.79 7.69 17.29
C ILE A 47 8.21 8.06 15.87
N TYR A 48 7.34 8.73 15.11
CA TYR A 48 7.66 9.19 13.77
C TYR A 48 8.89 10.11 13.74
N GLY A 49 8.92 11.09 14.65
CA GLY A 49 10.05 12.01 14.78
C GLY A 49 11.35 11.30 15.15
N ALA A 50 11.30 10.34 16.08
CA ALA A 50 12.47 9.55 16.46
C ALA A 50 13.01 8.68 15.32
N LEU A 51 12.14 8.13 14.48
CA LEU A 51 12.52 7.27 13.36
C LEU A 51 12.99 8.04 12.12
N THR A 52 12.46 9.24 11.89
CA THR A 52 12.65 9.96 10.62
C THR A 52 13.40 11.29 10.76
N GLY A 53 13.45 11.87 11.96
CA GLY A 53 13.90 13.25 12.18
C GLY A 53 12.96 14.32 11.63
N LEU A 54 11.76 13.94 11.16
CA LEU A 54 10.77 14.83 10.55
C LEU A 54 9.58 15.07 11.50
N VAL A 55 8.83 16.14 11.23
CA VAL A 55 7.55 16.42 11.92
C VAL A 55 6.43 15.69 11.20
N LEU A 56 5.64 14.91 11.93
CA LEU A 56 4.46 14.23 11.39
C LEU A 56 3.35 15.26 11.12
N PRO A 57 2.88 15.44 9.87
CA PRO A 57 1.79 16.36 9.60
C PRO A 57 0.46 15.85 10.18
N GLU A 58 -0.32 16.75 10.80
CA GLU A 58 -1.64 16.44 11.39
C GLU A 58 -2.60 15.79 10.38
N GLN A 59 -2.51 16.17 9.11
CA GLN A 59 -3.26 15.58 8.01
C GLN A 59 -2.28 14.99 6.97
N ALA A 60 -2.62 13.83 6.41
CA ALA A 60 -1.85 13.24 5.32
C ALA A 60 -1.83 14.19 4.11
N PRO A 61 -0.64 14.62 3.62
CA PRO A 61 -0.53 15.38 2.39
C PRO A 61 -1.18 14.63 1.23
N SER A 62 -1.84 15.33 0.31
CA SER A 62 -2.46 14.72 -0.87
C SER A 62 -1.47 13.93 -1.75
N ARG A 63 -0.19 14.32 -1.71
CA ARG A 63 0.93 13.64 -2.39
C ARG A 63 1.34 12.31 -1.74
N GLU A 64 0.90 12.04 -0.51
CA GLU A 64 1.21 10.82 0.26
C GLU A 64 0.02 9.84 0.22
N ARG A 65 -0.66 9.76 -0.92
CA ARG A 65 -1.71 8.76 -1.15
C ARG A 65 -1.06 7.49 -1.68
N ARG A 66 -1.24 6.39 -0.95
CA ARG A 66 -0.97 5.06 -1.47
C ARG A 66 -2.24 4.56 -2.14
N SER A 67 -2.16 4.32 -3.43
CA SER A 67 -3.21 3.66 -4.22
C SER A 67 -2.76 2.23 -4.47
N LEU A 68 -3.69 1.28 -4.35
CA LEU A 68 -3.54 -0.10 -4.76
C LEU A 68 -3.91 -0.20 -6.23
N ASP A 69 -3.22 -1.07 -6.97
CA ASP A 69 -3.60 -1.28 -8.37
C ASP A 69 -5.02 -1.80 -8.50
N VAL A 70 -5.39 -2.81 -7.70
CA VAL A 70 -6.75 -3.34 -7.61
C VAL A 70 -7.07 -3.84 -6.19
N LEU A 71 -8.26 -3.49 -5.69
CA LEU A 71 -8.89 -4.12 -4.53
C LEU A 71 -10.06 -5.01 -5.01
N LEU A 72 -10.01 -6.29 -4.63
CA LEU A 72 -11.08 -7.26 -4.88
C LEU A 72 -11.92 -7.44 -3.61
N THR A 73 -13.24 -7.32 -3.72
CA THR A 73 -14.17 -7.61 -2.63
C THR A 73 -15.07 -8.78 -3.04
N TYR A 74 -14.99 -9.90 -2.32
CA TYR A 74 -15.81 -11.09 -2.57
C TYR A 74 -17.18 -10.97 -1.88
N GLU A 75 -18.15 -11.77 -2.31
CA GLU A 75 -19.52 -11.76 -1.75
C GLU A 75 -19.57 -12.00 -0.23
N ASN A 76 -18.60 -12.72 0.32
CA ASN A 76 -18.47 -12.96 1.76
C ASN A 76 -17.84 -11.79 2.54
N GLY A 77 -17.58 -10.66 1.89
CA GLY A 77 -16.93 -9.48 2.46
C GLY A 77 -15.41 -9.59 2.58
N GLN A 78 -14.82 -10.70 2.15
CA GLN A 78 -13.38 -10.86 2.14
C GLN A 78 -12.76 -9.91 1.12
N GLN A 79 -11.68 -9.22 1.52
CA GLN A 79 -10.92 -8.34 0.65
C GLN A 79 -9.56 -8.96 0.29
N GLN A 80 -9.17 -8.82 -0.98
CA GLN A 80 -7.87 -9.22 -1.49
C GLN A 80 -7.26 -8.10 -2.32
N ILE A 81 -5.97 -7.83 -2.08
CA ILE A 81 -5.21 -6.83 -2.83
C ILE A 81 -4.51 -7.54 -4.01
N LEU A 82 -4.54 -6.91 -5.18
CA LEU A 82 -3.71 -7.27 -6.33
C LEU A 82 -2.84 -6.06 -6.70
N GLU A 83 -1.53 -6.22 -6.63
CA GLU A 83 -0.53 -5.25 -7.10
C GLU A 83 0.21 -5.87 -8.30
N VAL A 84 0.26 -5.15 -9.42
CA VAL A 84 0.92 -5.56 -10.66
C VAL A 84 2.30 -4.89 -10.70
N ASP A 85 3.37 -5.70 -10.73
CA ASP A 85 4.78 -5.24 -10.69
C ASP A 85 5.16 -4.60 -9.35
N GLU A 86 5.14 -5.44 -8.29
CA GLU A 86 5.45 -5.17 -6.88
C GLU A 86 6.88 -4.57 -6.64
N LYS A 87 7.23 -3.48 -7.31
CA LYS A 87 8.22 -2.53 -6.82
C LYS A 87 7.59 -1.89 -5.60
N GLN A 88 7.78 -2.53 -4.44
CA GLN A 88 7.26 -2.04 -3.17
C GLN A 88 7.52 -0.54 -3.06
N HIS A 89 6.44 0.24 -3.09
CA HIS A 89 6.46 1.71 -3.03
C HIS A 89 6.80 2.19 -1.61
N PHE A 90 7.96 1.82 -1.10
CA PHE A 90 8.59 2.54 0.00
C PHE A 90 9.51 3.59 -0.63
N TYR A 91 8.98 4.80 -0.76
CA TYR A 91 9.68 6.06 -1.00
C TYR A 91 11.14 5.97 -1.52
N ARG A 92 11.36 6.23 -2.82
CA ARG A 92 12.70 6.55 -3.31
C ARG A 92 12.94 8.05 -3.04
N GLY A 93 13.45 8.37 -1.86
CA GLY A 93 13.97 9.72 -1.58
C GLY A 93 15.08 10.09 -2.60
N PRO A 94 15.42 11.38 -2.73
CA PRO A 94 16.53 11.78 -3.60
C PRO A 94 17.78 11.00 -3.19
N ARG A 95 18.42 10.34 -4.16
CA ARG A 95 19.71 9.67 -3.97
C ARG A 95 20.70 10.73 -3.49
N SER A 96 21.08 10.69 -2.22
CA SER A 96 22.36 11.24 -1.81
C SER A 96 23.44 10.28 -2.30
N ASP A 97 24.37 10.81 -3.09
CA ASP A 97 25.54 10.08 -3.56
C ASP A 97 26.41 9.69 -2.37
N ALA A 98 26.29 8.44 -1.92
CA ALA A 98 27.26 7.81 -1.05
C ALA A 98 27.22 6.28 -1.21
N GLY A 99 28.15 5.77 -2.02
CA GLY A 99 28.93 4.56 -1.74
C GLY A 99 28.20 3.25 -1.41
N VAL A 100 28.07 2.39 -2.43
CA VAL A 100 28.35 0.94 -2.44
C VAL A 100 27.97 0.13 -1.18
N LEU A 101 26.98 -0.76 -1.35
CA LEU A 101 27.16 -2.14 -0.91
C LEU A 101 26.51 -3.13 -1.88
N SER A 102 27.29 -4.16 -2.17
CA SER A 102 27.21 -5.10 -3.27
C SER A 102 25.93 -5.92 -3.34
N ASP A 103 25.39 -5.99 -4.55
CA ASP A 103 25.12 -7.22 -5.30
C ASP A 103 25.46 -8.53 -4.57
N ARG A 104 24.43 -9.29 -4.16
CA ARG A 104 24.47 -10.76 -4.11
C ARG A 104 23.06 -11.35 -4.27
N ARG A 105 22.92 -12.12 -5.35
CA ARG A 105 21.98 -13.23 -5.59
C ARG A 105 20.65 -12.89 -6.26
N ASP A 106 20.72 -12.87 -7.59
CA ASP A 106 20.16 -13.93 -8.43
C ASP A 106 19.27 -14.94 -7.69
N ALA A 107 17.95 -14.76 -7.83
CA ALA A 107 16.97 -15.82 -7.70
C ALA A 107 15.76 -15.44 -8.56
N ARG A 108 15.60 -16.17 -9.68
CA ARG A 108 14.33 -16.32 -10.37
C ARG A 108 13.24 -16.62 -9.34
N LEU A 109 12.44 -15.62 -8.99
CA LEU A 109 11.20 -15.79 -8.25
C LEU A 109 10.10 -15.18 -9.09
N ARG A 110 9.57 -15.99 -10.01
CA ARG A 110 8.18 -15.88 -10.42
C ARG A 110 7.35 -16.20 -9.18
N ARG A 111 7.07 -15.20 -8.35
CA ARG A 111 6.16 -15.31 -7.22
C ARG A 111 4.97 -14.41 -7.50
N PHE A 112 3.86 -15.04 -7.84
CA PHE A 112 2.55 -14.46 -7.53
C PHE A 112 2.45 -14.45 -6.00
N SER A 113 2.50 -13.26 -5.39
CA SER A 113 2.19 -13.12 -3.97
C SER A 113 0.70 -12.80 -3.85
N MET A 114 -0.09 -13.84 -3.57
CA MET A 114 -1.45 -13.68 -3.06
C MET A 114 -1.31 -13.23 -1.61
N VAL A 115 -1.45 -11.93 -1.34
CA VAL A 115 -1.56 -11.46 0.04
C VAL A 115 -2.94 -11.88 0.53
N GLY A 116 -2.95 -12.75 1.55
CA GLY A 116 -4.15 -13.40 2.08
C GLY A 116 -5.21 -12.41 2.61
N PRO A 117 -6.37 -12.93 3.02
CA PRO A 117 -7.53 -12.12 3.38
C PRO A 117 -7.20 -11.08 4.44
N LEU A 118 -7.50 -9.81 4.14
CA LEU A 118 -7.63 -8.78 5.17
C LEU A 118 -8.99 -8.96 5.82
N ALA A 119 -8.99 -9.35 7.10
CA ALA A 119 -10.21 -9.36 7.89
C ALA A 119 -10.70 -7.92 8.06
N SER A 120 -11.90 -7.62 7.57
CA SER A 120 -12.57 -6.36 7.85
C SER A 120 -12.78 -6.24 9.37
N SER A 121 -12.09 -5.28 9.98
CA SER A 121 -12.33 -4.89 11.37
C SER A 121 -13.19 -3.63 11.39
N ASP A 122 -14.44 -3.76 10.96
CA ASP A 122 -15.49 -2.86 11.43
C ASP A 122 -15.99 -3.37 12.78
N ARG A 123 -15.52 -2.75 13.86
CA ARG A 123 -16.23 -2.74 15.14
C ARG A 123 -16.14 -1.37 15.80
N ALA A 124 -17.35 -0.84 16.00
CA ALA A 124 -17.80 0.28 16.84
C ALA A 124 -17.60 1.70 16.28
#